data_AF-A0A1F5VQQ4-F1
#
_entry.id   AF-A0A1F5VQQ4-F1
#
_cell.length_a   1.000
_cell.length_b   1.000
_cell.length_c   1.000
_cell.angle_alpha   90.00
_cell.angle_beta   90.00
_cell.angle_gamma   90.00
#
_symmetry.space_group_name_H-M   'P 1'
#
loop_
_entity.id
_entity.type
_entity.pdbx_description
1 polymer ?
#
loop_
_entity_poly.entity_id
_entity_poly.type
_entity_poly.pdbx_seq_one_letter_code
_entity_poly.pdbx_strand_id
1 'polypeptide(L)'
;MASSYATNKKWRKENPEKRYKEKSLYYRRTRVGCKNKNKPWKPLERRLIAASWRPSDRILGRFLGRSIQAIQVMRAKPTIHLHRAK
;
A
#
# COMPACT_ATOMS: atom_id res chain seq x y z
N MET A 1 -5.43 -0.92 34.73
CA MET A 1 -5.40 -0.50 33.30
C MET A 1 -6.21 -1.51 32.51
N ALA A 2 -7.49 -1.23 32.22
CA ALA A 2 -8.31 -2.15 31.44
C ALA A 2 -7.70 -2.35 30.04
N SER A 3 -7.54 -3.61 29.62
CA SER A 3 -7.00 -3.95 28.31
C SER A 3 -7.72 -3.17 27.21
N SER A 4 -6.94 -2.45 26.38
CA SER A 4 -7.42 -1.66 25.23
C SER A 4 -8.46 -2.41 24.38
N TYR A 5 -8.39 -3.74 24.35
CA TYR A 5 -9.33 -4.59 23.62
C TYR A 5 -10.73 -4.64 24.24
N ALA A 6 -10.87 -4.77 25.56
CA ALA A 6 -12.17 -4.85 26.23
C ALA A 6 -12.95 -3.53 26.08
N THR A 7 -12.26 -2.41 26.23
CA THR A 7 -12.81 -1.06 26.02
C THR A 7 -13.26 -0.87 24.56
N ASN A 8 -12.43 -1.26 23.60
CA ASN A 8 -12.79 -1.23 22.17
C ASN A 8 -13.97 -2.16 21.84
N LYS A 9 -14.04 -3.33 22.46
CA LYS A 9 -15.14 -4.29 22.24
C LYS A 9 -16.46 -3.72 22.75
N LYS A 10 -16.47 -3.10 23.94
CA LYS A 10 -17.63 -2.40 24.49
C LYS A 10 -18.08 -1.24 23.60
N TRP A 11 -17.15 -0.38 23.19
CA TRP A 11 -17.43 0.73 22.27
C TRP A 11 -18.04 0.27 20.94
N ARG A 12 -17.53 -0.82 20.35
CA ARG A 12 -18.08 -1.39 19.10
C ARG A 12 -19.51 -1.92 19.26
N LYS A 13 -19.86 -2.44 20.44
CA LYS A 13 -21.20 -2.91 20.76
C LYS A 13 -22.17 -1.74 20.92
N GLU A 14 -21.72 -0.65 21.55
CA GLU A 14 -22.51 0.55 21.81
C GLU A 14 -22.63 1.48 20.59
N ASN A 15 -21.69 1.42 19.64
CA ASN A 15 -21.63 2.31 18.47
C ASN A 15 -21.53 1.53 17.14
N PRO A 16 -22.49 0.66 16.80
CA PRO A 16 -22.40 -0.19 15.60
C PRO A 16 -22.34 0.62 14.29
N GLU A 17 -23.10 1.71 14.18
CA GLU A 17 -23.11 2.55 12.98
C GLU A 17 -21.79 3.28 12.74
N LYS A 18 -21.20 3.85 13.80
CA LYS A 18 -19.88 4.53 13.69
C LYS A 18 -18.82 3.53 13.26
N ARG A 19 -18.83 2.34 13.87
CA ARG A 19 -17.91 1.26 13.47
C ARG A 19 -18.11 0.83 12.02
N TYR A 20 -19.35 0.75 11.54
CA TYR A 20 -19.66 0.43 10.15
C TYR A 20 -19.12 1.51 9.19
N LYS A 21 -19.33 2.79 9.52
CA LYS A 21 -18.77 3.92 8.75
C LYS A 21 -17.24 3.85 8.69
N GLU A 22 -16.57 3.65 9.82
CA GLU A 22 -15.11 3.49 9.87
C GLU A 22 -14.62 2.29 9.04
N LYS A 23 -15.31 1.14 9.16
CA LYS A 23 -14.99 -0.08 8.39
C LYS A 23 -15.14 0.19 6.88
N SER A 24 -16.23 0.84 6.47
CA SER A 24 -16.49 1.21 5.09
C SER A 24 -15.42 2.17 4.55
N LEU A 25 -15.06 3.21 5.31
CA LEU A 25 -13.98 4.14 4.95
C LEU A 25 -12.63 3.44 4.80
N TYR A 26 -12.31 2.51 5.70
CA TYR A 26 -11.10 1.69 5.61
C TYR A 26 -11.07 0.86 4.32
N TYR A 27 -12.12 0.08 4.04
CA TYR A 27 -12.18 -0.74 2.84
C TYR A 27 -12.24 0.08 1.55
N ARG A 28 -12.90 1.24 1.56
CA ARG A 28 -12.89 2.17 0.42
C ARG A 28 -11.47 2.62 0.10
N ARG A 29 -10.68 2.98 1.12
CA ARG A 29 -9.26 3.38 0.95
C ARG A 29 -8.39 2.23 0.46
N THR A 30 -8.56 1.02 1.01
CA THR A 30 -7.74 -0.14 0.62
C THR A 30 -8.12 -0.71 -0.74
N ARG A 31 -9.39 -0.64 -1.15
CA ARG A 31 -9.86 -1.07 -2.48
C ARG A 31 -9.18 -0.30 -3.61
N VAL A 32 -8.91 1.00 -3.42
CA VAL A 32 -8.17 1.81 -4.41
C VAL A 32 -6.74 1.31 -4.58
N GLY A 33 -6.03 0.98 -3.49
CA GLY A 33 -4.68 0.41 -3.55
C GLY A 33 -4.63 -1.00 -4.14
N CYS A 34 -5.70 -1.78 -3.98
CA CYS A 34 -5.82 -3.12 -4.55
C CYS A 34 -6.21 -3.13 -6.04
N LYS A 35 -6.78 -2.04 -6.58
CA LYS A 35 -7.20 -1.95 -8.00
C LYS A 35 -6.08 -2.29 -8.97
N ASN A 36 -4.84 -1.95 -8.60
CA ASN A 36 -3.68 -2.20 -9.42
C ASN A 36 -2.82 -3.35 -8.89
N LYS A 37 -3.25 -4.17 -7.92
CA LYS A 37 -2.39 -5.23 -7.33
C LYS A 37 -1.77 -6.16 -8.37
N ASN A 38 -2.56 -6.57 -9.37
CA ASN A 38 -2.14 -7.53 -10.40
C ASN A 38 -1.73 -6.87 -11.73
N LYS A 39 -1.71 -5.53 -11.82
CA LYS A 39 -1.33 -4.88 -13.06
C LYS A 39 0.19 -4.95 -13.27
N PRO A 40 0.69 -5.12 -14.51
CA PRO A 40 2.11 -5.05 -14.78
C PRO A 40 2.66 -3.65 -14.45
N TRP A 41 3.94 -3.58 -14.07
CA TRP A 41 4.64 -2.31 -13.87
C TRP A 41 5.03 -1.71 -15.21
N LYS A 42 4.53 -0.50 -15.51
CA LYS A 42 4.90 0.22 -16.73
C LYS A 42 6.38 0.66 -16.66
N PRO A 43 7.07 0.82 -17.80
CA PRO A 43 8.47 1.24 -17.82
C PRO A 43 8.75 2.55 -17.05
N LEU A 44 7.86 3.54 -17.17
CA LEU A 44 7.99 4.81 -16.43
C LEU A 44 7.84 4.62 -14.92
N GLU A 45 6.93 3.77 -14.47
CA GLU A 45 6.75 3.47 -13.04
C GLU A 45 8.00 2.79 -12.48
N ARG A 46 8.61 1.88 -13.25
CA ARG A 46 9.87 1.22 -12.87
C ARG A 46 11.01 2.22 -12.73
N ARG A 47 11.17 3.11 -13.73
CA ARG A 47 12.18 4.19 -13.68
C ARG A 47 11.99 5.09 -12.47
N LEU A 48 10.75 5.49 -12.18
CA LEU A 48 10.44 6.35 -11.04
C LEU A 48 10.78 5.69 -9.68
N ILE A 49 10.48 4.40 -9.53
CA ILE A 49 10.77 3.67 -8.28
C ILE A 49 12.27 3.36 -8.12
N ALA A 50 13.00 3.20 -9.23
CA ALA A 50 14.44 2.93 -9.25
C ALA A 50 15.31 4.20 -9.23
N ALA A 51 14.73 5.38 -9.43
CA ALA A 51 15.46 6.65 -9.45
C ALA A 51 16.19 6.91 -8.12
N SER A 52 17.38 7.52 -8.21
CA SER A 52 18.18 7.91 -7.05
C SER A 52 17.48 8.94 -6.16
N TRP A 53 16.76 9.90 -6.77
CA TRP A 53 16.02 10.96 -6.09
C TRP A 53 14.56 10.60 -5.75
N ARG A 54 14.18 9.31 -5.84
CA ARG A 54 12.77 8.89 -5.78
C ARG A 54 12.02 9.43 -4.54
N PRO A 55 10.71 9.73 -4.68
CA PRO A 55 9.86 10.05 -3.53
C PRO A 55 9.70 8.87 -2.57
N SER A 56 9.21 9.15 -1.36
CA SER A 56 8.87 8.11 -0.38
C SER A 56 7.78 7.16 -0.89
N ASP A 57 7.77 5.93 -0.38
CA ASP A 57 6.83 4.86 -0.79
C ASP A 57 5.39 5.27 -0.59
N ARG A 58 5.12 6.11 0.42
CA ARG A 58 3.80 6.67 0.68
C ARG A 58 3.36 7.61 -0.46
N ILE A 59 4.27 8.44 -0.95
CA ILE A 59 4.00 9.36 -2.08
C ILE A 59 3.86 8.55 -3.36
N LEU A 60 4.78 7.62 -3.62
CA LEU A 60 4.72 6.73 -4.78
C LEU A 60 3.43 5.90 -4.79
N GLY A 61 2.99 5.38 -3.63
CA GLY A 61 1.75 4.60 -3.53
C GLY A 61 0.50 5.41 -3.89
N ARG A 62 0.47 6.69 -3.48
CA ARG A 62 -0.59 7.62 -3.87
C ARG A 62 -0.55 7.94 -5.36
N PHE A 63 0.63 8.26 -5.88
CA PHE A 63 0.81 8.67 -7.28
C PHE A 63 0.56 7.52 -8.27
N LEU A 64 1.06 6.33 -7.96
CA LEU A 64 0.96 5.13 -8.80
C LEU A 64 -0.32 4.33 -8.54
N GLY A 65 -1.09 4.67 -7.49
CA GLY A 65 -2.25 3.91 -7.05
C GLY A 65 -1.91 2.46 -6.71
N ARG A 66 -0.78 2.23 -6.03
CA ARG A 66 -0.25 0.91 -5.66
C ARG A 66 -0.07 0.84 -4.14
N SER A 67 -0.08 -0.37 -3.58
CA SER A 67 0.28 -0.54 -2.18
C SER A 67 1.78 -0.31 -1.95
N ILE A 68 2.14 0.17 -0.76
CA ILE A 68 3.53 0.34 -0.33
C ILE A 68 4.30 -0.98 -0.47
N GLN A 69 3.70 -2.09 -0.04
CA GLN A 69 4.29 -3.43 -0.17
C GLN A 69 4.58 -3.79 -1.63
N ALA A 70 3.70 -3.46 -2.58
CA ALA A 70 3.95 -3.73 -3.99
C ALA A 70 5.17 -2.95 -4.52
N ILE A 71 5.32 -1.69 -4.10
CA ILE A 71 6.48 -0.84 -4.45
C ILE A 71 7.77 -1.43 -3.86
N GLN A 72 7.75 -1.85 -2.60
CA GLN A 72 8.88 -2.48 -1.93
C GLN A 72 9.29 -3.80 -2.60
N VAL A 73 8.31 -4.66 -2.93
CA VAL A 73 8.55 -5.90 -3.67
C VAL A 73 9.15 -5.61 -5.04
N MET A 74 8.67 -4.56 -5.74
CA MET A 74 9.25 -4.18 -7.02
C MET A 74 10.73 -3.78 -6.88
N ARG A 75 11.08 -2.99 -5.87
CA ARG A 75 12.48 -2.61 -5.59
C ARG A 75 13.36 -3.79 -5.23
N ALA A 76 12.83 -4.70 -4.43
CA ALA A 76 13.58 -5.86 -3.95
C ALA A 76 13.88 -6.84 -5.08
N LYS A 77 13.13 -6.80 -6.20
CA LYS A 77 13.49 -7.58 -7.39
C LYS A 77 14.77 -6.99 -7.98
N PRO A 78 15.88 -7.72 -7.98
CA PRO A 78 17.06 -7.26 -8.70
C PRO A 78 16.66 -7.09 -10.15
N THR A 79 16.82 -5.87 -10.68
CA THR A 79 16.95 -5.68 -12.12
C THR A 79 18.13 -6.55 -12.50
N ILE A 80 17.88 -7.72 -13.11
CA ILE A 80 18.94 -8.53 -13.69
C ILE A 80 19.55 -7.60 -14.73
N HIS A 81 20.68 -6.98 -14.39
CA HIS A 81 21.46 -6.21 -15.33
C HIS A 81 21.90 -7.21 -16.39
N LEU A 82 21.28 -7.12 -17.56
CA LEU A 82 21.81 -7.63 -18.81
C LEU A 82 23.12 -6.88 -19.09
N HIS A 83 24.18 -7.25 -18.39
CA HIS A 83 25.56 -6.82 -18.67
C HIS A 83 26.51 -7.92 -18.22
N ARG A 84 26.60 -8.97 -19.05
CA ARG A 84 27.84 -9.73 -19.25
C ARG A 84 27.90 -10.15 -20.71
N ALA A 85 28.23 -9.20 -21.58
CA ALA A 85 29.00 -9.50 -22.78
C ALA A 85 30.45 -9.18 -22.41
N LYS A 86 31.29 -10.22 -22.41
CA LYS A 86 32.74 -10.09 -22.44
C LYS A 86 33.18 -9.99 -23.88
#